data_AF-A0A939UHV5-F1
#
_entry.id   AF-A0A939UHV5-F1
#
_cell.length_a   1.000
_cell.length_b   1.000
_cell.length_c   1.000
_cell.angle_alpha   90.00
_cell.angle_beta   90.00
_cell.angle_gamma   90.00
#
_symmetry.space_group_name_H-M   'P 1'
#
loop_
_entity.id
_entity.type
_entity.pdbx_description
1 polymer ?
#
loop_
_entity_poly.entity_id
_entity_poly.type
_entity_poly.pdbx_seq_one_letter_code
_entity_poly.pdbx_strand_id
1 'polypeptide(L)'
;RETINRAQYGASAPFLPAADYKMATNTPTGNSLYTFCMCPGGRVVNASSEEGGVCVNGMSYFKRDDVNSNSALLVNVGPEHWRSDHPLAGMEYQRKYERLTYTVSGSYRPVVQTYGDFVKGRTTVRFDSVKPSVESGFAFDDLRAVLPEHVTETLLAGIPIFGNKLRGFDASDSVLTGIEARSSSPVRILRDEGYQSSVCGLFPLGEGAGYAGGITSAAIDGIKGALALLKK
;
A
#
# COMPACT_ATOMS: atom_id res chain seq x y z
N ARG A 1 -12.27 9.78 -8.61
CA ARG A 1 -12.01 9.40 -10.01
C ARG A 1 -12.04 10.60 -10.95
N GLU A 2 -13.17 11.31 -11.07
CA GLU A 2 -13.30 12.41 -12.06
C GLU A 2 -12.24 13.51 -11.93
N THR A 3 -11.84 13.86 -10.71
CA THR A 3 -10.74 14.82 -10.48
C THR A 3 -9.42 14.35 -11.08
N ILE A 4 -9.10 13.06 -10.96
CA ILE A 4 -7.90 12.44 -11.54
C ILE A 4 -8.01 12.40 -13.06
N ASN A 5 -9.16 12.00 -13.61
CA ASN A 5 -9.41 12.00 -15.05
C ASN A 5 -9.19 13.40 -15.63
N ARG A 6 -9.74 14.43 -15.00
CA ARG A 6 -9.58 15.82 -15.43
C ARG A 6 -8.14 16.31 -15.29
N ALA A 7 -7.44 15.93 -14.23
CA ALA A 7 -6.04 16.32 -14.04
C ALA A 7 -5.11 15.70 -15.09
N GLN A 8 -5.35 14.45 -15.50
CA GLN A 8 -4.53 13.75 -16.49
C GLN A 8 -4.90 14.08 -17.94
N TYR A 9 -6.20 14.16 -18.24
CA TYR A 9 -6.68 14.24 -19.63
C TYR A 9 -7.31 15.58 -19.99
N GLY A 10 -7.51 16.48 -19.03
CA GLY A 10 -8.17 17.76 -19.27
C GLY A 10 -9.58 17.59 -19.85
N ALA A 11 -9.88 18.31 -20.93
CA ALA A 11 -11.17 18.27 -21.60
C ALA A 11 -11.48 16.91 -22.26
N SER A 12 -10.47 16.08 -22.52
CA SER A 12 -10.64 14.76 -23.16
C SER A 12 -11.10 13.67 -22.19
N ALA A 13 -11.18 13.97 -20.88
CA ALA A 13 -11.56 13.01 -19.84
C ALA A 13 -12.83 12.18 -20.13
N PRO A 14 -13.92 12.72 -20.70
CA PRO A 14 -15.12 11.93 -20.99
C PRO A 14 -14.94 10.86 -22.08
N PHE A 15 -13.88 10.93 -22.88
CA PHE A 15 -13.65 10.07 -24.04
C PHE A 15 -12.56 9.02 -23.81
N LEU A 16 -11.91 9.03 -22.65
CA LEU A 16 -10.80 8.14 -22.32
C LEU A 16 -11.19 7.21 -21.17
N PRO A 17 -10.51 6.05 -21.03
CA PRO A 17 -10.69 5.17 -19.88
C PRO A 17 -10.42 5.87 -18.55
N ALA A 18 -10.80 5.26 -17.43
CA ALA A 18 -10.45 5.77 -16.11
C ALA A 18 -8.93 5.98 -15.98
N ALA A 19 -8.54 7.22 -15.68
CA ALA A 19 -7.15 7.65 -15.74
C ALA A 19 -6.30 6.98 -14.68
N ASP A 20 -5.06 6.66 -15.06
CA ASP A 20 -4.05 6.18 -14.13
C ASP A 20 -2.95 7.21 -13.82
N TYR A 21 -2.10 6.89 -12.83
CA TYR A 21 -0.95 7.68 -12.41
C TYR A 21 0.08 6.78 -11.74
N LYS A 22 1.35 7.17 -11.85
CA LYS A 22 2.47 6.57 -11.14
C LYS A 22 3.43 7.68 -10.76
N MET A 23 3.65 7.86 -9.47
CA MET A 23 4.50 8.92 -8.95
C MET A 23 5.51 8.36 -7.96
N ALA A 24 6.70 8.95 -7.98
CA ALA A 24 7.74 8.74 -6.98
C ALA A 24 8.43 10.07 -6.70
N THR A 25 8.92 10.25 -5.48
CA THR A 25 9.74 11.38 -5.09
C THR A 25 10.66 11.01 -3.94
N ASN A 26 11.82 11.65 -3.86
CA ASN A 26 12.58 11.70 -2.63
C ASN A 26 12.11 12.91 -1.82
N THR A 27 12.04 12.74 -0.50
CA THR A 27 11.71 13.79 0.45
C THR A 27 12.99 14.45 0.97
N PRO A 28 12.92 15.66 1.53
CA PRO A 28 14.09 16.34 2.10
C PRO A 28 14.79 15.55 3.23
N THR A 29 14.08 14.62 3.89
CA THR A 29 14.64 13.74 4.92
C THR A 29 15.42 12.54 4.36
N GLY A 30 15.49 12.40 3.02
CA GLY A 30 16.19 11.30 2.34
C GLY A 30 15.33 10.08 2.05
N ASN A 31 14.11 10.00 2.59
CA ASN A 31 13.19 8.90 2.34
C ASN A 31 12.49 9.05 0.98
N SER A 32 12.17 7.93 0.33
CA SER A 32 11.37 7.91 -0.90
C SER A 32 9.90 7.66 -0.61
N LEU A 33 9.02 8.42 -1.27
CA LEU A 33 7.58 8.19 -1.32
C LEU A 33 7.20 7.79 -2.74
N TYR A 34 6.39 6.74 -2.90
CA TYR A 34 5.87 6.34 -4.21
C TYR A 34 4.47 5.76 -4.15
N THR A 35 3.75 5.85 -5.27
CA THR A 35 2.42 5.26 -5.42
C THR A 35 2.54 3.80 -5.85
N PHE A 36 1.78 2.91 -5.22
CA PHE A 36 1.74 1.49 -5.53
C PHE A 36 0.29 0.99 -5.67
N CYS A 37 0.10 -0.07 -6.46
CA CYS A 37 -1.21 -0.69 -6.73
C CYS A 37 -2.32 0.35 -7.00
N MET A 38 -2.04 1.32 -7.87
CA MET A 38 -3.03 2.35 -8.17
C MET A 38 -4.22 1.73 -8.91
N CYS A 39 -5.40 1.92 -8.35
CA CYS A 39 -6.69 1.38 -8.76
C CYS A 39 -7.60 2.53 -9.25
N PRO A 40 -7.67 2.80 -10.57
CA PRO A 40 -8.61 3.78 -11.12
C PRO A 40 -10.05 3.33 -10.88
N GLY A 41 -10.92 4.25 -10.45
CA GLY A 41 -12.33 3.96 -10.26
C GLY A 41 -12.55 2.70 -9.42
N GLY A 42 -11.86 2.63 -8.30
CA GLY A 42 -11.80 1.46 -7.42
C GLY A 42 -12.07 1.82 -5.97
N ARG A 43 -11.74 0.87 -5.09
CA ARG A 43 -11.98 0.96 -3.65
C ARG A 43 -10.80 0.43 -2.84
N VAL A 44 -10.66 0.96 -1.63
CA VAL A 44 -9.80 0.38 -0.60
C VAL A 44 -10.53 -0.81 0.01
N VAL A 45 -9.82 -1.91 0.22
CA VAL A 45 -10.36 -3.13 0.82
C VAL A 45 -9.63 -3.47 2.10
N ASN A 46 -10.34 -4.14 3.00
CA ASN A 46 -9.74 -4.76 4.16
C ASN A 46 -9.05 -6.05 3.72
N ALA A 47 -7.73 -6.11 3.86
CA ALA A 47 -6.87 -7.22 3.43
C ALA A 47 -6.28 -7.99 4.62
N SER A 48 -6.90 -7.87 5.80
CA SER A 48 -6.46 -8.51 7.02
C SER A 48 -6.55 -10.04 6.89
N SER A 49 -5.51 -10.74 7.34
CA SER A 49 -5.46 -12.20 7.34
C SER A 49 -4.94 -12.81 8.63
N GLU A 50 -4.71 -11.99 9.67
CA GLU A 50 -4.31 -12.44 10.99
C GLU A 50 -5.31 -11.95 12.03
N GLU A 51 -5.59 -12.77 13.04
CA GLU A 51 -6.42 -12.37 14.16
C GLU A 51 -5.77 -11.18 14.90
N GLY A 52 -6.58 -10.16 15.18
CA GLY A 52 -6.13 -8.94 15.82
C GLY A 52 -5.19 -8.08 14.96
N GLY A 53 -5.10 -8.32 13.65
CA GLY A 53 -4.36 -7.45 12.71
C GLY A 53 -5.31 -6.74 11.75
N VAL A 54 -5.02 -5.47 11.44
CA VAL A 54 -5.71 -4.70 10.39
C VAL A 54 -4.74 -4.26 9.32
N CYS A 55 -4.98 -4.68 8.07
CA CYS A 55 -4.25 -4.24 6.88
C CYS A 55 -5.25 -3.87 5.77
N VAL A 56 -4.90 -2.91 4.93
CA VAL A 56 -5.67 -2.57 3.74
C VAL A 56 -4.94 -2.97 2.45
N ASN A 57 -5.67 -2.93 1.33
CA ASN A 57 -5.17 -2.99 -0.05
C ASN A 57 -6.11 -2.21 -0.99
N GLY A 58 -5.80 -2.15 -2.29
CA GLY A 58 -6.64 -1.57 -3.33
C GLY A 58 -7.20 -2.61 -4.28
N MET A 59 -8.40 -2.36 -4.82
CA MET A 59 -8.91 -3.08 -5.99
C MET A 59 -9.76 -2.18 -6.89
N SER A 60 -9.95 -2.62 -8.14
CA SER A 60 -10.98 -2.11 -9.05
C SER A 60 -11.70 -3.26 -9.72
N TYR A 61 -13.00 -3.11 -9.96
CA TYR A 61 -13.71 -3.97 -10.90
C TYR A 61 -13.23 -3.68 -12.33
N PHE A 62 -13.52 -4.60 -13.25
CA PHE A 62 -13.16 -4.45 -14.67
C PHE A 62 -13.61 -3.10 -15.26
N LYS A 63 -14.83 -2.66 -14.92
CA LYS A 63 -15.41 -1.39 -15.41
C LYS A 63 -14.69 -0.14 -14.90
N ARG A 64 -13.96 -0.22 -13.77
CA ARG A 64 -13.26 0.92 -13.14
C ARG A 64 -14.16 2.15 -12.98
N ASP A 65 -15.40 1.91 -12.58
CA ASP A 65 -16.48 2.90 -12.56
C ASP A 65 -16.92 3.32 -11.14
N ASP A 66 -16.17 2.93 -10.09
CA ASP A 66 -16.39 3.48 -8.75
C ASP A 66 -16.03 4.98 -8.69
N VAL A 67 -16.52 5.62 -7.63
CA VAL A 67 -16.40 7.07 -7.39
C VAL A 67 -14.94 7.50 -7.18
N ASN A 68 -14.15 6.70 -6.47
CA ASN A 68 -12.81 7.05 -6.03
C ASN A 68 -11.73 6.45 -6.95
N SER A 69 -10.57 7.09 -7.01
CA SER A 69 -9.33 6.42 -7.43
C SER A 69 -8.48 6.28 -6.17
N ASN A 70 -7.82 5.14 -5.98
CA ASN A 70 -6.97 4.91 -4.81
C ASN A 70 -5.60 4.36 -5.23
N SER A 71 -4.60 4.57 -4.38
CA SER A 71 -3.28 3.94 -4.46
C SER A 71 -2.71 3.86 -3.06
N ALA A 72 -1.93 2.82 -2.78
CA ALA A 72 -1.06 2.84 -1.62
C ALA A 72 0.01 3.93 -1.80
N LEU A 73 0.31 4.64 -0.71
CA LEU A 73 1.42 5.58 -0.61
C LEU A 73 2.51 4.92 0.23
N LEU A 74 3.52 4.37 -0.43
CA LEU A 74 4.54 3.55 0.20
C LEU A 74 5.80 4.35 0.49
N VAL A 75 6.36 4.07 1.65
CA VAL A 75 7.65 4.55 2.13
C VAL A 75 8.53 3.34 2.34
N ASN A 76 9.80 3.43 1.96
CA ASN A 76 10.73 2.31 2.12
C ASN A 76 10.98 2.04 3.61
N VAL A 77 10.83 0.78 4.01
CA VAL A 77 11.19 0.28 5.34
C VAL A 77 12.20 -0.85 5.17
N GLY A 78 13.44 -0.63 5.58
CA GLY A 78 14.49 -1.65 5.60
C GLY A 78 14.87 -2.13 7.02
N PRO A 79 15.88 -3.03 7.10
CA PRO A 79 16.39 -3.61 8.35
C PRO A 79 16.77 -2.59 9.44
N GLU A 80 17.20 -1.39 9.03
CA GLU A 80 17.51 -0.27 9.92
C GLU A 80 16.34 0.14 10.84
N HIS A 81 15.10 -0.22 10.47
CA HIS A 81 13.90 0.10 11.26
C HIS A 81 13.50 -1.01 12.24
N TRP A 82 13.95 -2.25 12.03
CA TRP A 82 13.40 -3.42 12.74
C TRP A 82 14.02 -3.65 14.12
N ARG A 83 15.14 -2.98 14.43
CA ARG A 83 15.90 -3.11 15.71
C ARG A 83 16.27 -4.56 16.05
N SER A 84 16.39 -5.42 15.06
CA SER A 84 16.75 -6.83 15.20
C SER A 84 17.30 -7.37 13.88
N ASP A 85 18.33 -8.22 13.96
CA ASP A 85 18.91 -8.93 12.82
C ASP A 85 18.21 -10.28 12.54
N HIS A 86 17.14 -10.60 13.29
CA HIS A 86 16.41 -11.84 13.07
C HIS A 86 15.78 -11.84 11.66
N PRO A 87 15.86 -12.93 10.88
CA PRO A 87 15.33 -12.96 9.50
C PRO A 87 13.83 -12.63 9.38
N LEU A 88 13.08 -12.78 10.47
CA LEU A 88 11.65 -12.46 10.57
C LEU A 88 11.34 -11.07 11.14
N ALA A 89 12.35 -10.25 11.41
CA ALA A 89 12.14 -8.95 12.07
C ALA A 89 11.24 -8.01 11.25
N GLY A 90 11.31 -8.05 9.91
CA GLY A 90 10.39 -7.31 9.05
C GLY A 90 8.94 -7.79 9.14
N MET A 91 8.71 -9.09 9.31
CA MET A 91 7.37 -9.65 9.51
C MET A 91 6.79 -9.20 10.86
N GLU A 92 7.59 -9.22 11.93
CA GLU A 92 7.16 -8.72 13.24
C GLU A 92 6.94 -7.20 13.23
N TYR A 93 7.69 -6.46 12.42
CA TYR A 93 7.46 -5.03 12.20
C TYR A 93 6.10 -4.78 11.53
N GLN A 94 5.74 -5.53 10.49
CA GLN A 94 4.40 -5.47 9.88
C GLN A 94 3.31 -5.77 10.91
N ARG A 95 3.42 -6.91 11.60
CA ARG A 95 2.45 -7.35 12.62
C ARG A 95 2.27 -6.32 13.74
N LYS A 96 3.34 -5.67 14.18
CA LYS A 96 3.28 -4.63 15.20
C LYS A 96 2.29 -3.54 14.82
N TYR A 97 2.39 -2.99 13.61
CA TYR A 97 1.54 -1.87 13.19
C TYR A 97 0.14 -2.33 12.75
N GLU A 98 0.00 -3.53 12.21
CA GLU A 98 -1.32 -4.14 11.97
C GLU A 98 -2.10 -4.34 13.28
N ARG A 99 -1.45 -4.86 14.33
CA ARG A 99 -2.05 -5.04 15.67
C ARG A 99 -2.31 -3.73 16.39
N LEU A 100 -1.43 -2.74 16.21
CA LEU A 100 -1.64 -1.40 16.72
C LEU A 100 -2.91 -0.78 16.12
N THR A 101 -3.12 -0.94 14.81
CA THR A 101 -4.34 -0.48 14.12
C THR A 101 -5.60 -1.15 14.69
N TYR A 102 -5.57 -2.47 14.91
CA TYR A 102 -6.67 -3.19 15.56
C TYR A 102 -6.95 -2.67 16.97
N THR A 103 -5.89 -2.46 17.76
CA THR A 103 -6.01 -1.98 19.15
C THR A 103 -6.61 -0.58 19.22
N VAL A 104 -6.13 0.34 18.38
CA VAL A 104 -6.60 1.73 18.33
C VAL A 104 -8.04 1.81 17.83
N SER A 105 -8.38 1.06 16.77
CA SER A 105 -9.74 1.06 16.22
C SER A 105 -10.75 0.25 17.05
N GLY A 106 -10.28 -0.56 18.02
CA GLY A 106 -11.08 -1.48 18.82
C GLY A 106 -11.86 -2.53 18.00
N SER A 107 -11.49 -2.73 16.73
CA SER A 107 -12.22 -3.59 15.79
C SER A 107 -11.36 -3.92 14.56
N TYR A 108 -11.91 -4.66 13.60
CA TYR A 108 -11.23 -4.90 12.32
C TYR A 108 -11.36 -3.73 11.32
N ARG A 109 -11.80 -2.55 11.77
CA ARG A 109 -12.00 -1.38 10.90
C ARG A 109 -10.70 -0.60 10.77
N PRO A 110 -10.24 -0.27 9.55
CA PRO A 110 -9.09 0.62 9.40
C PRO A 110 -9.41 2.02 9.94
N VAL A 111 -8.37 2.70 10.44
CA VAL A 111 -8.41 4.11 10.79
C VAL A 111 -8.48 4.96 9.51
N VAL A 112 -9.31 5.99 9.50
CA VAL A 112 -9.41 6.94 8.38
C VAL A 112 -9.23 8.37 8.86
N GLN A 113 -8.62 9.18 8.00
CA GLN A 113 -8.37 10.60 8.27
C GLN A 113 -8.32 11.35 6.95
N THR A 114 -8.82 12.59 6.91
CA THR A 114 -8.58 13.46 5.77
C THR A 114 -7.12 13.92 5.77
N TYR A 115 -6.56 14.18 4.60
CA TYR A 115 -5.20 14.69 4.48
C TYR A 115 -5.03 16.03 5.22
N GLY A 116 -6.03 16.92 5.15
CA GLY A 116 -5.99 18.20 5.86
C GLY A 116 -5.94 18.05 7.38
N ASP A 117 -6.67 17.09 7.94
CA ASP A 117 -6.64 16.79 9.38
C ASP A 117 -5.35 16.04 9.77
N PHE A 118 -4.85 15.15 8.90
CA PHE A 118 -3.56 14.49 9.06
C PHE A 118 -2.40 15.48 9.12
N VAL A 119 -2.41 16.54 8.30
CA VAL A 119 -1.41 17.63 8.38
C VAL A 119 -1.52 18.37 9.73
N LYS A 120 -2.74 18.62 10.20
CA LYS A 120 -2.99 19.36 11.44
C LYS A 120 -2.83 18.52 12.72
N GLY A 121 -2.69 17.21 12.62
CA GLY A 121 -2.62 16.29 13.76
C GLY A 121 -3.92 16.24 14.55
N ARG A 122 -5.06 16.11 13.86
CA ARG A 122 -6.39 16.09 14.48
C ARG A 122 -7.22 14.95 13.91
N THR A 123 -8.17 14.44 14.68
CA THR A 123 -9.11 13.44 14.19
C THR A 123 -10.12 14.07 13.23
N THR A 124 -10.42 13.40 12.13
CA THR A 124 -11.48 13.82 11.22
C THR A 124 -12.85 13.65 11.85
N VAL A 125 -13.71 14.66 11.70
CA VAL A 125 -15.09 14.64 12.21
C VAL A 125 -16.14 14.54 11.11
N ARG A 126 -15.78 14.87 9.86
CA ARG A 126 -16.68 14.84 8.70
C ARG A 126 -15.90 14.66 7.40
N PHE A 127 -16.51 14.00 6.43
CA PHE A 127 -16.05 13.93 5.04
C PHE A 127 -16.86 14.88 4.15
N ASP A 128 -16.16 15.57 3.25
CA ASP A 128 -16.77 16.48 2.27
C ASP A 128 -16.95 15.77 0.92
N SER A 129 -16.09 16.05 -0.08
CA SER A 129 -16.28 15.52 -1.44
C SER A 129 -15.85 14.06 -1.58
N VAL A 130 -14.81 13.65 -0.87
CA VAL A 130 -14.28 12.27 -0.89
C VAL A 130 -14.73 11.54 0.38
N LYS A 131 -15.37 10.38 0.20
CA LYS A 131 -15.76 9.48 1.29
C LYS A 131 -14.89 8.21 1.28
N PRO A 132 -14.58 7.62 2.45
CA PRO A 132 -13.91 6.32 2.50
C PRO A 132 -14.68 5.27 1.70
N SER A 133 -13.96 4.41 0.99
CA SER A 133 -14.55 3.38 0.12
C SER A 133 -14.52 1.97 0.73
N VAL A 134 -13.90 1.82 1.89
CA VAL A 134 -13.74 0.52 2.57
C VAL A 134 -15.07 0.02 3.14
N GLU A 135 -15.56 -1.10 2.61
CA GLU A 135 -16.89 -1.62 2.93
C GLU A 135 -16.99 -2.26 4.32
N SER A 136 -15.88 -2.68 4.92
CA SER A 136 -15.86 -3.19 6.30
C SER A 136 -16.20 -2.13 7.35
N GLY A 137 -16.45 -0.88 6.94
CA GLY A 137 -16.51 0.28 7.81
C GLY A 137 -15.11 0.78 8.20
N PHE A 138 -15.08 1.89 8.93
CA PHE A 138 -13.87 2.58 9.34
C PHE A 138 -13.99 3.14 10.76
N ALA A 139 -12.86 3.46 11.37
CA ALA A 139 -12.75 4.15 12.66
C ALA A 139 -12.13 5.54 12.46
N PHE A 140 -12.58 6.52 13.23
CA PHE A 140 -11.98 7.85 13.23
C PHE A 140 -10.88 7.91 14.28
N ASP A 141 -9.64 8.16 13.84
CA ASP A 141 -8.50 8.42 14.73
C ASP A 141 -7.41 9.19 13.96
N ASP A 142 -6.33 9.57 14.64
CA ASP A 142 -5.13 10.08 14.01
C ASP A 142 -4.29 8.93 13.46
N LEU A 143 -4.02 8.92 12.15
CA LEU A 143 -3.19 7.88 11.52
C LEU A 143 -1.77 7.82 12.10
N ARG A 144 -1.30 8.91 12.70
CA ARG A 144 -0.02 8.95 13.43
C ARG A 144 0.04 7.96 14.59
N ALA A 145 -1.11 7.58 15.16
CA ALA A 145 -1.19 6.59 16.24
C ALA A 145 -0.92 5.15 15.75
N VAL A 146 -1.04 4.90 14.43
CA VAL A 146 -0.97 3.55 13.85
C VAL A 146 0.10 3.43 12.76
N LEU A 147 0.83 4.51 12.46
CA LEU A 147 1.93 4.53 11.49
C LEU A 147 3.29 4.75 12.18
N PRO A 148 4.39 4.26 11.61
CA PRO A 148 5.72 4.67 12.05
C PRO A 148 5.93 6.18 11.88
N GLU A 149 6.72 6.78 12.76
CA GLU A 149 7.05 8.20 12.74
C GLU A 149 7.70 8.62 11.40
N HIS A 150 8.74 7.90 10.96
CA HIS A 150 9.41 8.20 9.68
C HIS A 150 8.48 8.09 8.46
N VAL A 151 7.48 7.18 8.50
CA VAL A 151 6.46 7.07 7.44
C VAL A 151 5.58 8.30 7.45
N THR A 152 5.11 8.70 8.64
CA THR A 152 4.29 9.91 8.83
C THR A 152 5.00 11.16 8.30
N GLU A 153 6.26 11.37 8.70
CA GLU A 153 7.06 12.51 8.23
C GLU A 153 7.23 12.50 6.71
N THR A 154 7.49 11.33 6.13
CA THR A 154 7.66 11.16 4.69
C THR A 154 6.36 11.46 3.93
N LEU A 155 5.20 11.06 4.46
CA LEU A 155 3.91 11.38 3.88
C LEU A 155 3.63 12.89 3.92
N LEU A 156 3.89 13.54 5.07
CA LEU A 156 3.72 14.99 5.23
C LEU A 156 4.61 15.79 4.28
N ALA A 157 5.85 15.33 4.04
CA ALA A 157 6.77 15.98 3.12
C ALA A 157 6.48 15.66 1.64
N GLY A 158 6.03 14.44 1.34
CA GLY A 158 5.93 13.93 -0.03
C GLY A 158 4.59 14.19 -0.72
N ILE A 159 3.47 14.19 0.00
CA ILE A 159 2.13 14.43 -0.58
C ILE A 159 2.03 15.82 -1.26
N PRO A 160 2.54 16.92 -0.68
CA PRO A 160 2.55 18.23 -1.36
C PRO A 160 3.35 18.21 -2.68
N ILE A 161 4.45 17.45 -2.72
CA ILE A 161 5.24 17.28 -3.95
C ILE A 161 4.42 16.55 -5.02
N PHE A 162 3.61 15.56 -4.62
CA PHE A 162 2.66 14.92 -5.52
C PHE A 162 1.54 15.87 -5.95
N GLY A 163 1.06 16.75 -5.08
CA GLY A 163 0.10 17.82 -5.42
C GLY A 163 0.59 18.74 -6.54
N ASN A 164 1.89 19.02 -6.58
CA ASN A 164 2.51 19.78 -7.67
C ASN A 164 2.60 18.99 -9.00
N LYS A 165 2.67 17.66 -8.94
CA LYS A 165 2.74 16.79 -10.13
C LYS A 165 1.35 16.45 -10.68
N LEU A 166 0.38 16.25 -9.79
CA LEU A 166 -0.99 15.91 -10.11
C LEU A 166 -1.93 16.81 -9.31
N ARG A 167 -2.52 17.80 -9.99
CA ARG A 167 -3.32 18.83 -9.34
C ARG A 167 -4.45 18.22 -8.50
N GLY A 168 -4.51 18.62 -7.23
CA GLY A 168 -5.54 18.18 -6.28
C GLY A 168 -5.20 16.86 -5.56
N PHE A 169 -4.01 16.28 -5.78
CA PHE A 169 -3.58 15.10 -5.04
C PHE A 169 -3.44 15.36 -3.53
N ASP A 170 -3.04 16.58 -3.18
CA ASP A 170 -2.89 17.09 -1.81
C ASP A 170 -4.12 17.88 -1.32
N ALA A 171 -5.29 17.69 -1.95
CA ALA A 171 -6.53 18.31 -1.50
C ALA A 171 -6.82 17.95 -0.04
N SER A 172 -7.26 18.94 0.75
CA SER A 172 -7.45 18.77 2.20
C SER A 172 -8.50 17.73 2.56
N ASP A 173 -9.46 17.48 1.67
CA ASP A 173 -10.53 16.50 1.85
C ASP A 173 -10.23 15.13 1.22
N SER A 174 -9.04 14.93 0.62
CA SER A 174 -8.55 13.60 0.25
C SER A 174 -8.49 12.69 1.47
N VAL A 175 -8.88 11.42 1.32
CA VAL A 175 -8.98 10.46 2.44
C VAL A 175 -7.78 9.52 2.45
N LEU A 176 -7.09 9.47 3.58
CA LEU A 176 -6.11 8.44 3.93
C LEU A 176 -6.82 7.32 4.70
N THR A 177 -6.53 6.06 4.37
CA THR A 177 -7.21 4.89 4.94
C THR A 177 -6.21 3.82 5.35
N GLY A 178 -6.12 3.54 6.64
CA GLY A 178 -5.44 2.39 7.23
C GLY A 178 -3.94 2.29 6.92
N ILE A 179 -3.39 1.12 7.25
CA ILE A 179 -2.02 0.75 6.95
C ILE A 179 -1.98 -0.27 5.81
N GLU A 180 -1.15 0.03 4.81
CA GLU A 180 -0.75 -0.91 3.77
C GLU A 180 0.62 -1.51 4.12
N ALA A 181 0.65 -2.62 4.86
CA ALA A 181 1.91 -3.17 5.37
C ALA A 181 2.56 -4.22 4.46
N ARG A 182 1.83 -4.75 3.47
CA ARG A 182 2.15 -6.00 2.78
C ARG A 182 2.41 -5.81 1.28
N SER A 183 3.20 -4.81 0.92
CA SER A 183 3.52 -4.49 -0.48
C SER A 183 4.47 -5.48 -1.16
N SER A 184 5.29 -6.18 -0.37
CA SER A 184 6.21 -7.22 -0.82
C SER A 184 6.59 -8.10 0.38
N SER A 185 7.17 -9.28 0.12
CA SER A 185 7.58 -10.17 1.22
C SER A 185 8.65 -9.52 2.11
N PRO A 186 8.49 -9.58 3.45
CA PRO A 186 9.50 -9.14 4.40
C PRO A 186 10.66 -10.14 4.55
N VAL A 187 10.60 -11.29 3.87
CA VAL A 187 11.59 -12.37 3.96
C VAL A 187 11.99 -12.84 2.56
N ARG A 188 13.27 -13.15 2.38
CA ARG A 188 13.79 -13.84 1.20
C ARG A 188 14.19 -15.26 1.57
N ILE A 189 13.50 -16.26 1.02
CA ILE A 189 13.86 -17.67 1.22
C ILE A 189 14.87 -18.05 0.15
N LEU A 190 16.15 -18.12 0.52
CA LEU A 190 17.23 -18.30 -0.44
C LEU A 190 17.09 -19.60 -1.25
N ARG A 191 17.38 -19.50 -2.54
CA ARG A 191 17.45 -20.61 -3.50
C ARG A 191 18.59 -20.41 -4.49
N ASP A 192 19.11 -21.50 -5.03
CA ASP A 192 20.16 -21.52 -6.06
C ASP A 192 19.63 -21.25 -7.47
N GLU A 193 20.51 -21.31 -8.48
CA GLU A 193 20.14 -21.17 -9.90
C GLU A 193 19.21 -22.30 -10.39
N GLY A 194 19.22 -23.45 -9.71
CA GLY A 194 18.31 -24.58 -9.91
C GLY A 194 16.98 -24.43 -9.18
N TYR A 195 16.68 -23.24 -8.63
CA TYR A 195 15.46 -22.90 -7.90
C TYR A 195 15.26 -23.66 -6.58
N GLN A 196 16.29 -24.35 -6.10
CA GLN A 196 16.21 -25.17 -4.90
C GLN A 196 16.83 -24.44 -3.70
N SER A 197 16.21 -24.58 -2.54
CA SER A 197 16.80 -24.09 -1.28
C SER A 197 17.96 -24.97 -0.81
N SER A 198 18.60 -24.62 0.31
CA SER A 198 19.56 -25.50 0.99
C SER A 198 18.94 -26.83 1.46
N VAL A 199 17.61 -26.92 1.54
CA VAL A 199 16.87 -28.16 1.79
C VAL A 199 16.51 -28.80 0.46
N CYS A 200 17.04 -29.99 0.21
CA CYS A 200 16.73 -30.76 -1.00
C CYS A 200 15.22 -31.07 -1.08
N GLY A 201 14.69 -30.98 -2.29
CA GLY A 201 13.26 -31.11 -2.61
C GLY A 201 12.44 -29.83 -2.42
N LEU A 202 12.97 -28.78 -1.79
CA LEU A 202 12.22 -27.55 -1.51
C LEU A 202 12.54 -26.44 -2.52
N PHE A 203 11.51 -25.91 -3.17
CA PHE A 203 11.59 -24.87 -4.21
C PHE A 203 10.83 -23.60 -3.76
N PRO A 204 11.53 -22.60 -3.20
CA PRO A 204 10.90 -21.32 -2.83
C PRO A 204 10.57 -20.51 -4.08
N LEU A 205 9.29 -20.21 -4.32
CA LEU A 205 8.81 -19.51 -5.52
C LEU A 205 7.89 -18.33 -5.18
N GLY A 206 7.75 -17.41 -6.14
CA GLY A 206 6.79 -16.32 -6.11
C GLY A 206 7.12 -15.23 -5.09
N GLU A 207 6.10 -14.44 -4.78
CA GLU A 207 6.24 -13.26 -3.91
C GLU A 207 6.52 -13.65 -2.46
N GLY A 208 5.89 -14.71 -1.95
CA GLY A 208 6.14 -15.20 -0.58
C GLY A 208 7.59 -15.60 -0.33
N ALA A 209 8.28 -16.17 -1.33
CA ALA A 209 9.70 -16.45 -1.25
C ALA A 209 10.60 -15.23 -1.48
N GLY A 210 10.01 -14.10 -1.91
CA GLY A 210 10.68 -12.85 -2.21
C GLY A 210 11.18 -12.71 -3.65
N TYR A 211 10.81 -13.61 -4.59
CA TYR A 211 11.34 -13.64 -5.98
C TYR A 211 10.40 -13.00 -7.02
N ALA A 212 9.26 -12.46 -6.60
CA ALA A 212 8.29 -11.77 -7.44
C ALA A 212 7.64 -10.61 -6.67
N GLY A 213 6.89 -9.76 -7.36
CA GLY A 213 6.21 -8.59 -6.78
C GLY A 213 4.90 -8.24 -7.49
N GLY A 214 4.17 -9.27 -7.94
CA GLY A 214 2.90 -9.12 -8.64
C GLY A 214 2.53 -10.34 -9.47
N ILE A 215 1.25 -10.42 -9.87
CA ILE A 215 0.62 -11.60 -10.48
C ILE A 215 1.47 -12.20 -11.62
N THR A 216 1.84 -11.38 -12.62
CA THR A 216 2.60 -11.85 -13.79
C THR A 216 3.99 -12.35 -13.42
N SER A 217 4.70 -11.63 -12.55
CA SER A 217 6.06 -12.03 -12.14
C SER A 217 6.04 -13.31 -11.28
N ALA A 218 5.04 -13.47 -10.42
CA ALA A 218 4.85 -14.68 -9.63
C ALA A 218 4.50 -15.89 -10.51
N ALA A 219 3.65 -15.72 -11.52
CA ALA A 219 3.33 -16.76 -12.49
C ALA A 219 4.56 -17.19 -13.31
N ILE A 220 5.35 -16.22 -13.79
CA ILE A 220 6.62 -16.50 -14.50
C ILE A 220 7.60 -17.25 -13.60
N ASP A 221 7.74 -16.85 -12.35
CA ASP A 221 8.61 -17.53 -11.39
C ASP A 221 8.15 -18.98 -11.12
N GLY A 222 6.83 -19.18 -11.01
CA GLY A 222 6.20 -20.50 -10.91
C GLY A 222 6.52 -21.41 -12.10
N ILE A 223 6.39 -20.90 -13.34
CA ILE A 223 6.73 -21.64 -14.57
C ILE A 223 8.20 -22.02 -14.58
N LYS A 224 9.10 -21.09 -14.24
CA LYS A 224 10.55 -21.37 -14.20
C LYS A 224 10.91 -22.42 -13.15
N GLY A 225 10.30 -22.34 -11.97
CA GLY A 225 10.45 -23.34 -10.92
C GLY A 225 9.99 -24.73 -11.36
N ALA A 226 8.82 -24.82 -12.02
CA ALA A 226 8.30 -26.07 -12.56
C ALA A 226 9.24 -26.68 -13.63
N LEU A 227 9.78 -25.86 -14.54
CA LEU A 227 10.74 -26.31 -15.54
C LEU A 227 12.07 -26.76 -14.92
N ALA A 228 12.53 -26.11 -13.85
CA ALA A 228 13.72 -26.53 -13.11
C ALA A 228 13.52 -27.89 -12.44
N LEU A 229 12.34 -28.13 -11.86
CA LEU A 229 11.95 -29.42 -11.28
C LEU A 229 11.96 -30.54 -12.33
N LEU A 230 11.39 -30.30 -13.52
CA LEU A 230 11.31 -31.30 -14.60
C LEU A 230 12.66 -31.68 -15.22
N LYS A 231 13.71 -30.87 -15.03
CA LYS A 231 15.07 -31.16 -15.52
C LYS A 231 15.87 -32.06 -14.58
N LYS A 232 15.37 -32.31 -13.37
CA LYS A 232 15.97 -33.25 -12.41
C LYS A 232 15.39 -34.64 -12.59
#